data_AF-A0A1M7K6L9-F1
#
_entry.id   AF-A0A1M7K6L9-F1
#
_cell.length_a   1.000
_cell.length_b   1.000
_cell.length_c   1.000
_cell.angle_alpha   90.00
_cell.angle_beta   90.00
_cell.angle_gamma   90.00
#
_symmetry.space_group_name_H-M   'P 1'
#
loop_
_entity.id
_entity.type
_entity.pdbx_description
1 polymer ?
#
loop_
_entity_poly.entity_id
_entity_poly.type
_entity_poly.pdbx_seq_one_letter_code
_entity_poly.pdbx_strand_id
1 'polypeptide(L)'
;MKMSKFKKVISGTVSALMIASSIPTVASAADQQTRGNIGGFDYEMWNQNGQGQASMTPKAGSFTCSWSNIENFLARMGKNYDSQKKNYKAFGDITLNYDVEYTPKGNSYMCVYGWTRNPLMEYYIVEGWGDWRPPGNDGENKGTVTLNGNTYDIRKTMRYNQPSLDGTATFPQYWSVRKTSGSANNQTNYMKGTISVSKHFEAWEKAGLDMSGTLYEVSLNIEGYRSNGSANVKSISFGASPDTQTDTTVTTPADQGDNGGGMNFGGFGGDNGGGMNFGGFGGDNGGGMNFGGFGGDNG
;
A
#
# COMPACT_ATOMS: atom_id res chain seq x y z
N MET A 1 97.63 39.27 -2.92
CA MET A 1 97.91 38.25 -3.97
C MET A 1 96.61 37.50 -4.24
N LYS A 2 96.13 37.49 -5.50
CA LYS A 2 95.16 36.60 -6.21
C LYS A 2 94.32 35.58 -5.39
N MET A 3 93.06 35.20 -5.66
CA MET A 3 92.03 35.36 -6.70
C MET A 3 90.75 34.66 -6.15
N SER A 4 89.55 35.24 -6.24
CA SER A 4 88.40 34.78 -7.08
C SER A 4 87.50 33.61 -6.59
N LYS A 5 86.23 33.95 -6.24
CA LYS A 5 84.90 33.35 -6.61
C LYS A 5 84.64 31.85 -6.29
N PHE A 6 83.45 31.29 -5.97
CA PHE A 6 82.02 31.66 -6.01
C PHE A 6 81.15 30.52 -5.40
N LYS A 7 79.97 30.86 -4.83
CA LYS A 7 78.67 30.11 -4.76
C LYS A 7 78.64 28.76 -3.98
N LYS A 8 77.57 28.35 -3.26
CA LYS A 8 76.12 28.62 -3.35
C LYS A 8 75.44 28.16 -2.03
N VAL A 9 74.37 28.84 -1.62
CA VAL A 9 73.46 28.51 -0.50
C VAL A 9 72.50 27.37 -0.88
N ILE A 10 72.20 26.44 0.04
CA ILE A 10 70.95 25.66 0.04
C ILE A 10 70.43 25.56 1.49
N SER A 11 69.19 26.02 1.66
CA SER A 11 68.31 25.90 2.81
C SER A 11 67.55 24.56 2.76
N GLY A 12 67.33 23.91 3.90
CA GLY A 12 66.52 22.70 4.02
C GLY A 12 65.58 22.78 5.22
N THR A 13 64.30 23.01 4.95
CA THR A 13 63.19 23.05 5.91
C THR A 13 62.61 21.65 6.15
N VAL A 14 62.27 21.34 7.40
CA VAL A 14 61.71 20.06 7.87
C VAL A 14 60.20 19.99 7.59
N SER A 15 59.75 18.87 7.02
CA SER A 15 58.36 18.55 6.69
C SER A 15 57.50 18.21 7.92
N ALA A 16 56.26 18.72 7.95
CA ALA A 16 55.19 18.28 8.84
C ALA A 16 54.33 17.21 8.13
N LEU A 17 54.13 16.06 8.77
CA LEU A 17 53.24 14.98 8.31
C LEU A 17 51.83 15.23 8.88
N MET A 18 50.85 15.51 8.03
CA MET A 18 49.43 15.49 8.38
C MET A 18 48.82 14.17 7.90
N ILE A 19 48.34 13.34 8.82
CA ILE A 19 47.59 12.12 8.50
C ILE A 19 46.12 12.53 8.34
N ALA A 20 45.65 12.59 7.09
CA ALA A 20 44.23 12.74 6.79
C ALA A 20 43.57 11.36 6.79
N SER A 21 42.67 11.11 7.74
CA SER A 21 41.78 9.94 7.72
C SER A 21 40.70 10.14 6.66
N SER A 22 40.83 9.47 5.52
CA SER A 22 39.82 9.45 4.46
C SER A 22 38.62 8.60 4.88
N ILE A 23 37.47 9.24 5.16
CA ILE A 23 36.18 8.55 5.18
C ILE A 23 35.87 8.17 3.72
N PRO A 24 35.66 6.90 3.37
CA PRO A 24 35.27 6.54 2.02
C PRO A 24 33.88 7.09 1.73
N THR A 25 33.79 8.07 0.83
CA THR A 25 32.53 8.46 0.20
C THR A 25 32.16 7.39 -0.82
N VAL A 26 31.22 6.50 -0.48
CA VAL A 26 30.57 5.66 -1.49
C VAL A 26 29.68 6.57 -2.33
N ALA A 27 30.01 6.73 -3.61
CA ALA A 27 29.12 7.41 -4.55
C ALA A 27 27.97 6.47 -4.89
N SER A 28 26.76 6.75 -4.37
CA SER A 28 25.55 6.09 -4.84
C SER A 28 25.22 6.59 -6.25
N ALA A 29 24.91 5.68 -7.18
CA ALA A 29 24.42 6.07 -8.50
C ALA A 29 23.08 6.84 -8.36
N ALA A 30 22.82 7.78 -9.26
CA ALA A 30 21.56 8.52 -9.28
C ALA A 30 20.40 7.61 -9.70
N ASP A 31 19.19 7.94 -9.26
CA ASP A 31 17.99 7.22 -9.68
C ASP A 31 17.74 7.39 -11.19
N GLN A 32 17.24 6.33 -11.83
CA GLN A 32 16.71 6.39 -13.19
C GLN A 32 15.23 6.73 -13.12
N GLN A 33 14.83 7.86 -13.72
CA GLN A 33 13.47 8.35 -13.61
C GLN A 33 12.94 8.89 -14.94
N THR A 34 11.70 8.54 -15.28
CA THR A 34 10.95 9.14 -16.39
C THR A 34 9.54 9.48 -15.92
N ARG A 35 9.03 10.64 -16.34
CA ARG A 35 7.71 11.15 -15.95
C ARG A 35 7.07 11.85 -17.14
N GLY A 36 5.75 11.89 -17.16
CA GLY A 36 5.03 12.68 -18.14
C GLY A 36 3.51 12.56 -18.00
N ASN A 37 2.80 13.13 -18.97
CA ASN A 37 1.36 13.02 -19.07
C ASN A 37 0.98 12.51 -20.47
N ILE A 38 0.08 11.54 -20.56
CA ILE A 38 -0.43 11.02 -21.83
C ILE A 38 -1.91 10.68 -21.71
N GLY A 39 -2.73 11.22 -22.62
CA GLY A 39 -4.19 11.01 -22.59
C GLY A 39 -4.85 11.50 -21.29
N GLY A 40 -4.27 12.49 -20.62
CA GLY A 40 -4.75 13.00 -19.34
C GLY A 40 -4.39 12.12 -18.14
N PHE A 41 -3.52 11.12 -18.28
CA PHE A 41 -2.95 10.35 -17.18
C PHE A 41 -1.50 10.76 -16.93
N ASP A 42 -1.17 11.04 -15.69
CA ASP A 42 0.21 11.22 -15.24
C ASP A 42 0.86 9.85 -15.12
N TYR A 43 2.09 9.71 -15.59
CA TYR A 43 2.86 8.48 -15.44
C TYR A 43 4.25 8.76 -14.88
N GLU A 44 4.77 7.76 -14.17
CA GLU A 44 6.13 7.79 -13.65
C GLU A 44 6.72 6.38 -13.63
N MET A 45 7.96 6.29 -14.08
CA MET A 45 8.87 5.19 -13.78
C MET A 45 10.01 5.72 -12.92
N TRP A 46 10.31 5.05 -11.82
CA TRP A 46 11.44 5.34 -10.94
C TRP A 46 12.16 4.02 -10.61
N ASN A 47 13.49 4.00 -10.80
CA ASN A 47 14.34 2.87 -10.50
C ASN A 47 15.53 3.34 -9.65
N GLN A 48 15.58 2.83 -8.42
CA GLN A 48 16.52 3.27 -7.40
C GLN A 48 17.96 3.01 -7.83
N ASN A 49 18.80 4.04 -7.73
CA ASN A 49 20.21 4.02 -8.14
C ASN A 49 20.45 3.62 -9.61
N GLY A 50 19.40 3.58 -10.44
CA GLY A 50 19.47 3.00 -11.79
C GLY A 50 19.93 1.54 -11.81
N GLN A 51 19.78 0.81 -10.70
CA GLN A 51 20.28 -0.56 -10.57
C GLN A 51 19.48 -1.52 -11.47
N GLY A 52 20.17 -2.50 -12.06
CA GLY A 52 19.53 -3.54 -12.86
C GLY A 52 19.01 -3.02 -14.20
N GLN A 53 17.90 -3.59 -14.66
CA GLN A 53 17.19 -3.17 -15.86
C GLN A 53 15.74 -2.87 -15.49
N ALA A 54 15.25 -1.70 -15.90
CA ALA A 54 13.88 -1.27 -15.67
C ALA A 54 13.36 -0.54 -16.91
N SER A 55 12.11 -0.80 -17.28
CA SER A 55 11.45 -0.12 -18.39
C SER A 55 9.97 0.09 -18.14
N MET A 56 9.45 1.17 -18.72
CA MET A 56 8.02 1.47 -18.81
C MET A 56 7.73 2.02 -20.20
N THR A 57 6.71 1.49 -20.87
CA THR A 57 6.18 2.02 -22.14
C THR A 57 4.75 2.51 -21.92
N PRO A 58 4.54 3.82 -21.67
CA PRO A 58 3.23 4.38 -21.39
C PRO A 58 2.40 4.62 -22.67
N LYS A 59 1.09 4.46 -22.56
CA LYS A 59 0.04 4.85 -23.50
C LYS A 59 -1.09 5.51 -22.71
N ALA A 60 -2.05 6.15 -23.39
CA ALA A 60 -3.22 6.71 -22.71
C ALA A 60 -3.98 5.62 -21.93
N GLY A 61 -3.97 5.70 -20.60
CA GLY A 61 -4.67 4.75 -19.71
C GLY A 61 -4.13 3.32 -19.74
N SER A 62 -2.88 3.08 -20.15
CA SER A 62 -2.27 1.75 -20.17
C SER A 62 -0.74 1.86 -20.19
N PHE A 63 -0.05 0.81 -19.73
CA PHE A 63 1.40 0.75 -19.88
C PHE A 63 1.91 -0.69 -19.81
N THR A 64 3.04 -0.96 -20.44
CA THR A 64 3.83 -2.16 -20.14
C THR A 64 5.04 -1.76 -19.31
N CYS A 65 5.47 -2.64 -18.42
CA CYS A 65 6.71 -2.48 -17.68
C CYS A 65 7.42 -3.82 -17.49
N SER A 66 8.73 -3.75 -17.30
CA SER A 66 9.55 -4.90 -16.93
C SER A 66 10.69 -4.45 -16.03
N TRP A 67 11.09 -5.33 -15.12
CA TRP A 67 12.21 -5.09 -14.23
C TRP A 67 13.02 -6.36 -14.01
N SER A 68 14.33 -6.21 -13.82
CA SER A 68 15.22 -7.32 -13.51
C SER A 68 16.43 -6.84 -12.72
N ASN A 69 16.77 -7.57 -11.65
CA ASN A 69 17.92 -7.30 -10.79
C ASN A 69 17.97 -5.86 -10.25
N ILE A 70 16.80 -5.28 -9.97
CA ILE A 70 16.64 -3.92 -9.43
C ILE A 70 16.91 -3.88 -7.93
N GLU A 71 17.13 -2.69 -7.35
CA GLU A 71 17.04 -2.50 -5.89
C GLU A 71 15.58 -2.20 -5.50
N ASN A 72 15.01 -1.13 -6.05
CA ASN A 72 13.60 -0.79 -5.94
C ASN A 72 13.13 -0.17 -7.26
N PHE A 73 11.92 -0.50 -7.69
CA PHE A 73 11.33 -0.09 -8.96
C PHE A 73 9.86 0.25 -8.77
N LEU A 74 9.42 1.39 -9.30
CA LEU A 74 8.02 1.77 -9.38
C LEU A 74 7.69 2.15 -10.82
N ALA A 75 6.61 1.60 -11.37
CA ALA A 75 5.95 2.07 -12.58
C ALA A 75 4.48 2.32 -12.29
N ARG A 76 4.06 3.58 -12.42
CA ARG A 76 2.72 4.02 -12.05
C ARG A 76 2.08 4.93 -13.07
N MET A 77 0.76 4.88 -13.13
CA MET A 77 -0.06 5.75 -13.96
C MET A 77 -1.39 6.07 -13.28
N GLY A 78 -1.80 7.34 -13.33
CA GLY A 78 -2.99 7.78 -12.63
C GLY A 78 -3.34 9.25 -12.85
N LYS A 79 -3.88 9.85 -11.80
CA LYS A 79 -4.34 11.25 -11.78
C LYS A 79 -3.65 12.02 -10.67
N ASN A 80 -3.07 13.17 -11.00
CA ASN A 80 -2.63 14.15 -10.03
C ASN A 80 -3.80 15.04 -9.57
N TYR A 81 -3.88 15.28 -8.25
CA TYR A 81 -4.88 16.11 -7.58
C TYR A 81 -4.25 17.29 -6.82
N ASP A 82 -2.92 17.44 -6.89
CA ASP A 82 -2.16 18.38 -6.08
C ASP A 82 -2.51 19.83 -6.40
N SER A 83 -2.80 20.15 -7.66
CA SER A 83 -3.11 21.52 -8.09
C SER A 83 -4.36 22.10 -7.41
N GLN A 84 -5.30 21.24 -7.04
CA GLN A 84 -6.58 21.62 -6.45
C GLN A 84 -6.46 21.92 -4.95
N LYS A 85 -5.42 21.40 -4.27
CA LYS A 85 -5.17 21.57 -2.83
C LYS A 85 -6.41 21.27 -1.99
N LYS A 86 -7.11 20.19 -2.33
CA LYS A 86 -8.35 19.76 -1.66
C LYS A 86 -8.19 18.39 -1.00
N ASN A 87 -8.90 18.19 0.09
CA ASN A 87 -9.07 16.88 0.70
C ASN A 87 -9.86 15.94 -0.24
N TYR A 88 -9.64 14.63 -0.14
CA TYR A 88 -10.26 13.63 -1.00
C TYR A 88 -11.79 13.72 -1.06
N LYS A 89 -12.44 14.12 0.05
CA LYS A 89 -13.90 14.29 0.16
C LYS A 89 -14.48 15.29 -0.83
N ALA A 90 -13.68 16.24 -1.32
CA ALA A 90 -14.13 17.26 -2.26
C ALA A 90 -14.19 16.77 -3.73
N PHE A 91 -13.68 15.57 -4.02
CA PHE A 91 -13.65 15.02 -5.38
C PHE A 91 -14.78 14.00 -5.65
N GLY A 92 -15.68 13.80 -4.69
CA GLY A 92 -16.68 12.73 -4.75
C GLY A 92 -16.04 11.34 -4.62
N ASP A 93 -16.76 10.32 -5.11
CA ASP A 93 -16.26 8.95 -5.09
C ASP A 93 -15.16 8.75 -6.16
N ILE A 94 -13.93 8.56 -5.69
CA ILE A 94 -12.79 8.19 -6.53
C ILE A 94 -12.80 6.67 -6.65
N THR A 95 -12.96 6.21 -7.87
CA THR A 95 -12.93 4.78 -8.23
C THR A 95 -11.94 4.58 -9.36
N LEU A 96 -11.08 3.56 -9.22
CA LEU A 96 -10.11 3.15 -10.24
C LEU A 96 -10.49 1.75 -10.75
N ASN A 97 -10.71 1.62 -12.05
CA ASN A 97 -10.90 0.34 -12.73
C ASN A 97 -9.61 -0.06 -13.44
N TYR A 98 -9.29 -1.36 -13.41
CA TYR A 98 -8.05 -1.87 -13.96
C TYR A 98 -8.24 -3.22 -14.69
N ASP A 99 -7.37 -3.47 -15.67
CA ASP A 99 -7.19 -4.76 -16.33
C ASP A 99 -5.68 -4.97 -16.51
N VAL A 100 -5.10 -5.93 -15.79
CA VAL A 100 -3.65 -6.11 -15.65
C VAL A 100 -3.27 -7.56 -15.83
N GLU A 101 -2.28 -7.79 -16.67
CA GLU A 101 -1.50 -9.02 -16.70
C GLU A 101 -0.21 -8.80 -15.92
N TYR A 102 -0.02 -9.55 -14.83
CA TYR A 102 1.01 -9.30 -13.83
C TYR A 102 1.82 -10.56 -13.54
N THR A 103 3.13 -10.50 -13.78
CA THR A 103 4.06 -11.62 -13.64
C THR A 103 5.20 -11.27 -12.68
N PRO A 104 4.96 -11.24 -11.37
CA PRO A 104 6.02 -11.01 -10.38
C PRO A 104 6.93 -12.23 -10.26
N LYS A 105 8.23 -11.97 -10.05
CA LYS A 105 9.26 -12.98 -9.76
C LYS A 105 10.13 -12.47 -8.61
N GLY A 106 9.63 -12.63 -7.39
CA GLY A 106 10.20 -12.09 -6.16
C GLY A 106 9.27 -11.08 -5.50
N ASN A 107 9.81 -10.22 -4.63
CA ASN A 107 9.01 -9.23 -3.92
C ASN A 107 8.52 -8.13 -4.87
N SER A 108 7.20 -7.98 -4.97
CA SER A 108 6.55 -7.04 -5.89
C SER A 108 5.08 -6.85 -5.50
N TYR A 109 4.51 -5.68 -5.80
CA TYR A 109 3.11 -5.34 -5.51
C TYR A 109 2.38 -4.85 -6.76
N MET A 110 1.11 -5.23 -6.87
CA MET A 110 0.11 -4.59 -7.72
C MET A 110 -0.88 -3.88 -6.80
N CYS A 111 -0.93 -2.55 -6.89
CA CYS A 111 -1.68 -1.73 -5.94
C CYS A 111 -2.18 -0.41 -6.55
N VAL A 112 -3.10 0.25 -5.84
CA VAL A 112 -3.22 1.71 -5.91
C VAL A 112 -2.24 2.33 -4.94
N TYR A 113 -1.57 3.38 -5.39
CA TYR A 113 -0.55 4.13 -4.66
C TYR A 113 -0.83 5.62 -4.74
N GLY A 114 -0.39 6.36 -3.73
CA GLY A 114 -0.40 7.81 -3.78
C GLY A 114 0.04 8.45 -2.49
N TRP A 115 -0.23 9.75 -2.40
CA TRP A 115 0.15 10.56 -1.27
C TRP A 115 -0.96 11.53 -0.89
N THR A 116 -0.96 11.95 0.37
CA THR A 116 -1.50 13.25 0.78
C THR A 116 -0.37 14.18 1.15
N ARG A 117 -0.67 15.48 1.16
CA ARG A 117 0.23 16.54 1.61
C ARG A 117 -0.49 17.41 2.65
N ASN A 118 0.25 17.87 3.65
CA ASN A 118 -0.24 18.68 4.78
C ASN A 118 -1.48 18.11 5.50
N PRO A 119 -1.38 16.97 6.21
CA PRO A 119 -0.17 16.19 6.51
C PRO A 119 0.34 15.33 5.35
N LEU A 120 1.66 15.12 5.34
CA LEU A 120 2.34 14.20 4.43
C LEU A 120 2.08 12.76 4.86
N MET A 121 1.55 11.95 3.95
CA MET A 121 1.31 10.52 4.18
C MET A 121 1.37 9.80 2.84
N GLU A 122 2.02 8.63 2.82
CA GLU A 122 2.08 7.74 1.66
C GLU A 122 1.09 6.59 1.86
N TYR A 123 0.41 6.14 0.82
CA TYR A 123 -0.54 5.05 0.98
C TYR A 123 -0.53 4.02 -0.13
N TYR A 124 -1.05 2.85 0.24
CA TYR A 124 -1.17 1.67 -0.61
C TYR A 124 -2.53 0.99 -0.42
N ILE A 125 -3.18 0.61 -1.52
CA ILE A 125 -4.30 -0.34 -1.54
C ILE A 125 -3.85 -1.52 -2.40
N VAL A 126 -3.43 -2.61 -1.75
CA VAL A 126 -2.71 -3.73 -2.37
C VAL A 126 -3.68 -4.83 -2.75
N GLU A 127 -3.76 -5.10 -4.05
CA GLU A 127 -4.63 -6.12 -4.65
C GLU A 127 -3.92 -7.46 -4.84
N GLY A 128 -2.60 -7.43 -5.05
CA GLY A 128 -1.79 -8.63 -5.25
C GLY A 128 -0.32 -8.36 -4.97
N TRP A 129 0.39 -9.42 -4.62
CA TRP A 129 1.83 -9.38 -4.37
C TRP A 129 2.56 -10.62 -4.92
N GLY A 130 3.89 -10.54 -4.92
CA GLY A 130 4.78 -11.64 -5.26
C GLY A 130 5.00 -12.61 -4.11
N ASP A 131 6.25 -12.81 -3.69
CA ASP A 131 6.59 -13.77 -2.60
C ASP A 131 6.42 -13.23 -1.18
N TRP A 132 6.12 -11.93 -1.02
CA TRP A 132 6.00 -11.31 0.28
C TRP A 132 4.77 -10.42 0.37
N ARG A 133 3.97 -10.61 1.43
CA ARG A 133 2.77 -9.82 1.69
C ARG A 133 3.13 -8.54 2.47
N PRO A 134 2.92 -7.35 1.89
CA PRO A 134 3.17 -6.10 2.60
C PRO A 134 2.12 -5.84 3.71
N PRO A 135 2.40 -4.93 4.65
CA PRO A 135 3.70 -4.33 4.94
C PRO A 135 4.56 -5.21 5.88
N GLY A 136 4.28 -6.52 5.95
CA GLY A 136 4.85 -7.42 6.95
C GLY A 136 4.14 -7.32 8.31
N ASN A 137 4.76 -7.89 9.33
CA ASN A 137 4.15 -8.01 10.66
C ASN A 137 4.38 -6.79 11.56
N ASP A 138 5.30 -5.89 11.20
CA ASP A 138 5.68 -4.73 12.01
C ASP A 138 4.72 -3.54 11.87
N GLY A 139 3.71 -3.65 11.00
CA GLY A 139 2.67 -2.64 10.85
C GLY A 139 1.60 -2.73 11.93
N GLU A 140 1.30 -1.60 12.59
CA GLU A 140 0.21 -1.44 13.53
C GLU A 140 -1.11 -1.91 12.86
N ASN A 141 -1.80 -2.86 13.48
CA ASN A 141 -3.09 -3.32 13.00
C ASN A 141 -4.18 -2.32 13.39
N LYS A 142 -4.91 -1.80 12.39
CA LYS A 142 -6.00 -0.83 12.59
C LYS A 142 -7.38 -1.45 12.36
N GLY A 143 -7.45 -2.72 11.95
CA GLY A 143 -8.69 -3.44 11.71
C GLY A 143 -8.77 -4.00 10.30
N THR A 144 -10.00 -4.28 9.86
CA THR A 144 -10.29 -4.79 8.53
C THR A 144 -11.48 -4.08 7.90
N VAL A 145 -11.52 -4.04 6.58
CA VAL A 145 -12.67 -3.55 5.80
C VAL A 145 -12.95 -4.52 4.65
N THR A 146 -14.23 -4.70 4.31
CA THR A 146 -14.63 -5.43 3.10
C THR A 146 -15.13 -4.44 2.05
N LEU A 147 -14.48 -4.39 0.89
CA LEU A 147 -14.80 -3.51 -0.23
C LEU A 147 -14.64 -4.27 -1.55
N ASN A 148 -15.52 -4.00 -2.52
CA ASN A 148 -15.48 -4.64 -3.85
C ASN A 148 -15.33 -6.18 -3.77
N GLY A 149 -16.05 -6.83 -2.84
CA GLY A 149 -16.01 -8.28 -2.63
C GLY A 149 -14.76 -8.85 -1.96
N ASN A 150 -13.81 -8.01 -1.53
CA ASN A 150 -12.54 -8.43 -0.94
C ASN A 150 -12.39 -7.88 0.49
N THR A 151 -11.81 -8.69 1.39
CA THR A 151 -11.45 -8.23 2.74
C THR A 151 -10.00 -7.78 2.79
N TYR A 152 -9.77 -6.59 3.33
CA TYR A 152 -8.47 -5.96 3.49
C TYR A 152 -8.13 -5.82 4.97
N ASP A 153 -6.87 -6.09 5.34
CA ASP A 153 -6.31 -5.60 6.59
C ASP A 153 -5.93 -4.13 6.42
N ILE A 154 -6.29 -3.31 7.41
CA ILE A 154 -5.85 -1.92 7.52
C ILE A 154 -4.61 -1.89 8.41
N ARG A 155 -3.48 -1.40 7.87
CA ARG A 155 -2.22 -1.30 8.61
C ARG A 155 -1.67 0.12 8.57
N LYS A 156 -0.88 0.46 9.58
CA LYS A 156 -0.06 1.69 9.61
C LYS A 156 1.39 1.34 9.90
N THR A 157 2.30 1.92 9.12
CA THR A 157 3.75 1.89 9.38
C THR A 157 4.29 3.31 9.43
N MET A 158 5.54 3.46 9.87
CA MET A 158 6.26 4.74 9.86
C MET A 158 7.51 4.64 8.99
N ARG A 159 7.78 5.68 8.22
CA ARG A 159 9.03 5.89 7.48
C ARG A 159 9.81 6.98 8.20
N TYR A 160 11.04 6.67 8.61
CA TYR A 160 11.91 7.60 9.35
C TYR A 160 13.06 8.09 8.47
N ASN A 161 13.13 9.40 8.26
CA ASN A 161 14.14 10.07 7.43
C ASN A 161 14.28 9.44 6.03
N GLN A 162 13.15 9.22 5.37
CA GLN A 162 13.09 8.59 4.05
C GLN A 162 12.76 9.61 2.97
N PRO A 163 13.12 9.35 1.71
CA PRO A 163 12.67 10.17 0.58
C PRO A 163 11.14 10.29 0.55
N SER A 164 10.64 11.49 0.20
CA SER A 164 9.22 11.79 0.08
C SER A 164 8.98 12.88 -0.96
N LEU A 165 7.71 13.26 -1.16
CA LEU A 165 7.32 14.38 -2.02
C LEU A 165 7.98 15.72 -1.65
N ASP A 166 8.28 15.91 -0.37
CA ASP A 166 8.80 17.18 0.18
C ASP A 166 10.27 17.04 0.62
N GLY A 167 10.99 16.08 0.04
CA GLY A 167 12.37 15.75 0.39
C GLY A 167 12.47 14.69 1.49
N THR A 168 13.60 14.62 2.19
CA THR A 168 13.77 13.66 3.30
C THR A 168 12.87 14.03 4.46
N ALA A 169 11.96 13.13 4.85
CA ALA A 169 10.99 13.38 5.91
C ALA A 169 10.72 12.13 6.76
N THR A 170 10.01 12.33 7.86
CA THR A 170 9.38 11.26 8.64
C THR A 170 7.88 11.34 8.46
N PHE A 171 7.25 10.28 7.99
CA PHE A 171 5.83 10.27 7.62
C PHE A 171 5.21 8.89 7.83
N PRO A 172 3.90 8.81 8.11
CA PRO A 172 3.18 7.55 8.15
C PRO A 172 2.96 6.98 6.75
N GLN A 173 2.83 5.66 6.72
CA GLN A 173 2.31 4.92 5.57
C GLN A 173 1.02 4.21 5.96
N TYR A 174 -0.02 4.35 5.16
CA TYR A 174 -1.30 3.67 5.35
C TYR A 174 -1.51 2.59 4.30
N TRP A 175 -2.07 1.45 4.75
CA TRP A 175 -2.22 0.28 3.92
C TRP A 175 -3.63 -0.28 4.04
N SER A 176 -4.24 -0.59 2.91
CA SER A 176 -5.25 -1.63 2.80
C SER A 176 -4.64 -2.80 2.05
N VAL A 177 -4.51 -3.97 2.64
CA VAL A 177 -3.89 -5.14 1.98
C VAL A 177 -4.89 -6.29 1.97
N ARG A 178 -5.24 -6.82 0.79
CA ARG A 178 -6.14 -7.98 0.72
C ARG A 178 -5.64 -9.10 1.62
N LYS A 179 -6.55 -9.82 2.29
CA LYS A 179 -6.20 -11.02 3.07
C LYS A 179 -5.72 -12.16 2.18
N THR A 180 -6.34 -12.28 1.00
CA THR A 180 -5.95 -13.24 -0.04
C THR A 180 -5.38 -12.48 -1.22
N SER A 181 -4.17 -12.83 -1.66
CA SER A 181 -3.52 -12.19 -2.81
C SER A 181 -4.35 -12.39 -4.08
N GLY A 182 -4.48 -11.35 -4.90
CA GLY A 182 -4.99 -11.47 -6.27
C GLY A 182 -3.97 -12.05 -7.25
N SER A 183 -2.74 -12.34 -6.80
CA SER A 183 -1.66 -12.89 -7.62
C SER A 183 -0.84 -13.95 -6.90
N ALA A 184 -0.21 -14.84 -7.67
CA ALA A 184 0.80 -15.77 -7.23
C ALA A 184 2.18 -15.39 -7.80
N ASN A 185 3.23 -15.58 -6.98
CA ASN A 185 4.61 -15.38 -7.42
C ASN A 185 5.01 -16.39 -8.51
N ASN A 186 5.89 -15.98 -9.42
CA ASN A 186 6.40 -16.79 -10.53
C ASN A 186 5.31 -17.31 -11.49
N GLN A 187 4.16 -16.63 -11.57
CA GLN A 187 3.06 -16.95 -12.49
C GLN A 187 2.60 -15.70 -13.21
N THR A 188 2.01 -15.87 -14.40
CA THR A 188 1.27 -14.79 -15.06
C THR A 188 -0.15 -14.76 -14.52
N ASN A 189 -0.49 -13.66 -13.85
CA ASN A 189 -1.78 -13.43 -13.21
C ASN A 189 -2.61 -12.48 -14.06
N TYR A 190 -3.90 -12.76 -14.21
CA TYR A 190 -4.84 -11.89 -14.91
C TYR A 190 -5.77 -11.27 -13.89
N MET A 191 -5.48 -10.02 -13.52
CA MET A 191 -6.19 -9.28 -12.49
C MET A 191 -7.02 -8.18 -13.15
N LYS A 192 -8.34 -8.25 -12.99
CA LYS A 192 -9.27 -7.24 -13.47
C LYS A 192 -10.26 -6.89 -12.38
N GLY A 193 -10.54 -5.62 -12.18
CA GLY A 193 -11.44 -5.21 -11.12
C GLY A 193 -11.61 -3.71 -10.97
N THR A 194 -12.26 -3.36 -9.87
CA THR A 194 -12.59 -1.99 -9.48
C THR A 194 -12.17 -1.79 -8.03
N ILE A 195 -11.49 -0.68 -7.76
CA ILE A 195 -11.04 -0.27 -6.43
C ILE A 195 -11.77 1.02 -6.07
N SER A 196 -12.62 0.94 -5.06
CA SER A 196 -13.32 2.10 -4.48
C SER A 196 -12.37 2.89 -3.57
N VAL A 197 -11.43 3.63 -4.16
CA VAL A 197 -10.35 4.35 -3.47
C VAL A 197 -10.87 5.25 -2.33
N SER A 198 -11.90 6.07 -2.58
CA SER A 198 -12.50 6.90 -1.53
C SER A 198 -13.05 6.09 -0.35
N LYS A 199 -13.52 4.86 -0.57
CA LYS A 199 -14.02 3.98 0.51
C LYS A 199 -12.91 3.39 1.36
N HIS A 200 -11.73 3.15 0.80
CA HIS A 200 -10.54 2.83 1.59
C HIS A 200 -10.13 4.02 2.46
N PHE A 201 -10.18 5.24 1.93
CA PHE A 201 -9.88 6.46 2.70
C PHE A 201 -10.87 6.67 3.85
N GLU A 202 -12.18 6.49 3.60
CA GLU A 202 -13.21 6.51 4.65
C GLU A 202 -12.97 5.42 5.71
N ALA A 203 -12.55 4.22 5.30
CA ALA A 203 -12.25 3.13 6.23
C ALA A 203 -11.03 3.43 7.10
N TRP A 204 -10.00 4.09 6.55
CA TRP A 204 -8.84 4.56 7.30
C TRP A 204 -9.22 5.61 8.34
N GLU A 205 -10.05 6.60 7.98
CA GLU A 205 -10.58 7.58 8.94
C GLU A 205 -11.35 6.89 10.08
N LYS A 206 -12.26 5.96 9.75
CA LYS A 206 -13.03 5.18 10.74
C LYS A 206 -12.12 4.35 11.66
N ALA A 207 -10.96 3.92 11.16
CA ALA A 207 -9.95 3.21 11.92
C ALA A 207 -9.01 4.14 12.72
N GLY A 208 -9.30 5.44 12.78
CA GLY A 208 -8.55 6.44 13.53
C GLY A 208 -7.24 6.89 12.86
N LEU A 209 -7.12 6.73 11.54
CA LEU A 209 -6.00 7.24 10.76
C LEU A 209 -6.31 8.66 10.25
N ASP A 210 -5.34 9.56 10.35
CA ASP A 210 -5.50 10.95 9.94
C ASP A 210 -5.48 11.08 8.41
N MET A 211 -6.64 11.41 7.83
CA MET A 211 -6.83 11.69 6.39
C MET A 211 -7.18 13.16 6.12
N SER A 212 -6.81 14.08 7.01
CA SER A 212 -7.11 15.52 6.88
C SER A 212 -6.36 16.21 5.73
N GLY A 213 -5.32 15.57 5.20
CA GLY A 213 -4.45 16.13 4.17
C GLY A 213 -5.12 16.40 2.83
N THR A 214 -4.45 17.20 1.99
CA THR A 214 -4.85 17.39 0.60
C THR A 214 -4.37 16.22 -0.25
N LEU A 215 -5.23 15.70 -1.13
CA LEU A 215 -4.89 14.57 -2.00
C LEU A 215 -3.88 15.01 -3.06
N TYR A 216 -2.79 14.27 -3.21
CA TYR A 216 -1.73 14.60 -4.18
C TYR A 216 -1.86 13.79 -5.47
N GLU A 217 -2.04 12.47 -5.37
CA GLU A 217 -2.05 11.56 -6.52
C GLU A 217 -2.86 10.32 -6.18
N VAL A 218 -3.58 9.75 -7.17
CA VAL A 218 -4.10 8.38 -7.13
C VAL A 218 -3.63 7.68 -8.40
N SER A 219 -2.84 6.62 -8.25
CA SER A 219 -2.27 5.89 -9.38
C SER A 219 -2.32 4.39 -9.20
N LEU A 220 -2.56 3.66 -10.29
CA LEU A 220 -2.22 2.24 -10.33
C LEU A 220 -0.70 2.14 -10.36
N ASN A 221 -0.12 1.26 -9.54
CA ASN A 221 1.32 1.11 -9.37
C ASN A 221 1.71 -0.36 -9.41
N ILE A 222 2.78 -0.63 -10.15
CA ILE A 222 3.55 -1.87 -10.13
C ILE A 222 4.87 -1.55 -9.44
N GLU A 223 5.11 -2.17 -8.29
CA GLU A 223 6.34 -2.00 -7.52
C GLU A 223 7.11 -3.32 -7.48
N GLY A 224 8.43 -3.26 -7.58
CA GLY A 224 9.33 -4.39 -7.40
C GLY A 224 10.45 -4.02 -6.44
N TYR A 225 10.75 -4.90 -5.49
CA TYR A 225 11.86 -4.72 -4.55
C TYR A 225 12.79 -5.93 -4.61
N ARG A 226 14.07 -5.71 -4.96
CA ARG A 226 15.10 -6.76 -5.12
C ARG A 226 14.62 -7.98 -5.88
N SER A 227 13.91 -7.74 -6.98
CA SER A 227 13.16 -8.77 -7.70
C SER A 227 13.24 -8.62 -9.22
N ASN A 228 12.50 -9.48 -9.91
CA ASN A 228 12.31 -9.45 -11.35
C ASN A 228 10.80 -9.52 -11.65
N GLY A 229 10.43 -9.20 -12.88
CA GLY A 229 9.07 -9.41 -13.35
C GLY A 229 8.68 -8.51 -14.50
N SER A 230 7.40 -8.59 -14.85
CA SER A 230 6.79 -7.76 -15.87
C SER A 230 5.32 -7.55 -15.59
N ALA A 231 4.76 -6.45 -16.10
CA ALA A 231 3.32 -6.24 -16.14
C ALA A 231 2.90 -5.61 -17.48
N ASN A 232 1.75 -6.03 -17.97
CA ASN A 232 1.01 -5.38 -19.04
C ASN A 232 -0.30 -4.87 -18.45
N VAL A 233 -0.30 -3.59 -18.07
CA VAL A 233 -1.50 -2.86 -17.64
C VAL A 233 -2.27 -2.47 -18.89
N LYS A 234 -3.30 -3.27 -19.20
CA LYS A 234 -4.10 -3.17 -20.43
C LYS A 234 -5.05 -1.99 -20.38
N SER A 235 -5.58 -1.66 -19.21
CA SER A 235 -6.40 -0.47 -19.02
C SER A 235 -6.39 0.05 -17.57
N ILE A 236 -6.47 1.37 -17.46
CA ILE A 236 -6.75 2.15 -16.25
C ILE A 236 -7.83 3.16 -16.62
N SER A 237 -8.90 3.21 -15.83
CA SER A 237 -9.91 4.27 -15.96
C SER A 237 -10.39 4.74 -14.59
N PHE A 238 -10.83 6.00 -14.53
CA PHE A 238 -11.43 6.60 -13.35
C PHE A 238 -12.92 6.82 -13.60
N GLY A 239 -13.75 6.59 -12.59
CA GLY A 239 -15.21 6.75 -12.69
C GLY A 239 -15.97 5.42 -12.62
N ALA A 240 -17.27 5.48 -12.95
CA ALA A 240 -18.32 4.54 -12.57
C ALA A 240 -17.87 3.07 -12.35
N SER A 241 -18.06 2.62 -11.10
CA SER A 241 -18.08 1.19 -10.75
C SER A 241 -19.32 0.55 -11.39
N PRO A 242 -19.21 -0.60 -12.08
CA PRO A 242 -20.39 -1.37 -12.47
C PRO A 242 -21.10 -2.01 -11.26
N ASP A 243 -20.50 -1.98 -10.07
CA ASP A 243 -21.01 -2.64 -8.87
C ASP A 243 -21.40 -1.62 -7.79
N THR A 244 -22.69 -1.57 -7.47
CA THR A 244 -23.33 -0.58 -6.59
C THR A 244 -23.33 -0.98 -5.11
N GLN A 245 -22.73 -2.11 -4.75
CA GLN A 245 -22.81 -2.65 -3.39
C GLN A 245 -21.45 -2.56 -2.68
N THR A 246 -21.23 -1.49 -1.92
CA THR A 246 -20.11 -1.39 -0.96
C THR A 246 -20.58 -0.81 0.36
N ASP A 247 -21.14 -1.67 1.22
CA ASP A 247 -21.32 -1.29 2.62
C ASP A 247 -19.93 -1.27 3.30
N THR A 248 -19.53 -0.10 3.80
CA THR A 248 -18.21 0.11 4.41
C THR A 248 -18.30 -0.20 5.90
N THR A 249 -18.31 -1.50 6.23
CA THR A 249 -18.18 -1.98 7.60
C THR A 249 -16.70 -2.17 7.94
N VAL A 250 -16.21 -1.41 8.93
CA VAL A 250 -14.86 -1.55 9.48
C VAL A 250 -14.93 -2.31 10.79
N THR A 251 -14.12 -3.35 10.94
CA THR A 251 -13.95 -4.08 12.21
C THR A 251 -12.60 -3.70 12.81
N THR A 252 -12.59 -2.97 13.91
CA THR A 252 -11.35 -2.62 14.63
C THR A 252 -10.92 -3.76 15.56
N PRO A 253 -9.61 -3.90 15.88
CA PRO A 253 -9.17 -4.85 16.89
C PRO A 253 -9.83 -4.50 18.23
N ALA A 254 -10.40 -5.50 18.91
CA ALA A 254 -10.87 -5.32 20.28
C ALA A 254 -9.67 -5.00 21.18
N ASP A 255 -9.77 -3.95 21.98
CA ASP A 255 -8.83 -3.73 23.07
C ASP A 255 -8.95 -4.93 24.02
N GLN A 256 -7.88 -5.69 24.22
CA GLN A 256 -7.85 -6.75 25.23
C GLN A 256 -7.74 -6.09 26.60
N GLY A 257 -8.81 -5.40 27.00
CA GLY A 257 -9.10 -5.01 28.36
C GLY A 257 -9.92 -6.11 29.01
N ASP A 258 -9.25 -6.85 29.90
CA ASP A 258 -9.88 -7.79 30.82
C ASP A 258 -10.98 -7.08 31.64
N ASN A 259 -12.22 -7.52 31.48
CA ASN A 259 -13.22 -7.51 32.55
C ASN A 259 -14.37 -8.43 32.18
N GLY A 260 -14.53 -9.48 32.98
CA GLY A 260 -15.50 -10.54 32.78
C GLY A 260 -16.96 -10.15 32.94
N GLY A 261 -17.80 -11.11 32.54
CA GLY A 261 -19.16 -11.26 33.04
C GLY A 261 -20.22 -10.47 32.28
N GLY A 262 -21.02 -11.18 31.48
CA GLY A 262 -22.35 -10.70 31.11
C GLY A 262 -22.75 -11.07 29.70
N MET A 263 -23.40 -12.23 29.54
CA MET A 263 -24.32 -12.41 28.41
C MET A 263 -25.45 -11.39 28.57
N ASN A 264 -25.63 -10.51 27.58
CA ASN A 264 -26.80 -9.65 27.49
C ASN A 264 -27.49 -9.87 26.14
N PHE A 265 -28.51 -10.72 26.15
CA PHE A 265 -29.59 -10.74 25.17
C PHE A 265 -30.64 -9.72 25.64
N GLY A 266 -30.84 -8.64 24.86
CA GLY A 266 -31.92 -7.68 25.08
C GLY A 266 -31.58 -6.33 24.41
N GLY A 267 -32.44 -5.71 23.60
CA GLY A 267 -33.80 -6.04 23.23
C GLY A 267 -34.21 -5.21 22.01
N PHE A 268 -35.02 -5.81 21.15
CA PHE A 268 -35.80 -5.10 20.16
C PHE A 268 -37.04 -4.53 20.85
N GLY A 269 -37.08 -3.21 21.05
CA GLY A 269 -38.30 -2.42 21.09
C GLY A 269 -38.17 -1.39 19.97
N GLY A 270 -39.11 -1.17 19.06
CA GLY A 270 -40.54 -1.37 19.12
C GLY A 270 -41.18 0.00 18.89
N ASP A 271 -41.52 0.31 17.62
CA ASP A 271 -42.75 1.01 17.21
C ASP A 271 -42.67 1.44 15.73
N ASN A 272 -43.42 0.76 14.87
CA ASN A 272 -44.52 1.43 14.19
C ASN A 272 -45.48 0.39 13.57
N GLY A 273 -46.76 0.60 13.86
CA GLY A 273 -47.83 -0.35 13.67
C GLY A 273 -48.27 -0.59 12.22
N GLY A 274 -49.01 -1.67 12.07
CA GLY A 274 -49.65 -2.10 10.84
C GLY A 274 -50.12 -3.53 11.02
N GLY A 275 -51.25 -3.70 11.69
CA GLY A 275 -51.78 -5.02 12.06
C GLY A 275 -52.13 -5.89 10.86
N MET A 276 -52.05 -7.20 11.04
CA MET A 276 -52.98 -8.17 10.47
C MET A 276 -53.10 -9.40 11.39
N ASN A 277 -54.23 -10.07 11.24
CA ASN A 277 -55.01 -10.82 12.20
C ASN A 277 -54.86 -12.34 12.00
N PHE A 278 -55.34 -13.10 13.00
CA PHE A 278 -55.62 -14.55 13.07
C PHE A 278 -54.40 -15.48 13.17
N GLY A 279 -54.34 -16.46 14.06
CA GLY A 279 -55.32 -16.98 15.00
C GLY A 279 -54.99 -18.44 15.34
N GLY A 280 -55.21 -18.84 16.59
CA GLY A 280 -55.62 -20.21 16.92
C GLY A 280 -54.54 -21.21 17.38
N PHE A 281 -54.72 -21.63 18.64
CA PHE A 281 -54.54 -23.00 19.20
C PHE A 281 -53.13 -23.62 19.11
N GLY A 282 -52.50 -24.14 20.16
CA GLY A 282 -52.98 -24.60 21.46
C GLY A 282 -52.37 -25.99 21.73
N GLY A 283 -51.67 -26.15 22.87
CA GLY A 283 -51.24 -27.44 23.47
C GLY A 283 -50.16 -28.22 22.71
N ASP A 284 -49.39 -29.12 23.31
CA ASP A 284 -49.32 -29.60 24.68
C ASP A 284 -47.99 -30.37 24.86
N ASN A 285 -47.70 -30.63 26.12
CA ASN A 285 -46.61 -31.33 26.79
C ASN A 285 -45.84 -32.49 26.14
N GLY A 286 -44.60 -32.61 26.65
CA GLY A 286 -44.00 -33.87 27.11
C GLY A 286 -43.05 -34.52 26.10
N GLY A 287 -41.86 -34.98 26.45
CA GLY A 287 -41.19 -35.19 27.72
C GLY A 287 -40.01 -36.14 27.47
N GLY A 288 -39.09 -36.25 28.43
CA GLY A 288 -38.23 -37.43 28.55
C GLY A 288 -36.78 -37.27 28.11
N MET A 289 -35.96 -36.94 29.10
CA MET A 289 -34.52 -37.26 29.16
C MET A 289 -34.30 -38.79 29.04
N ASN A 290 -33.18 -39.24 28.48
CA ASN A 290 -32.11 -39.85 29.29
C ASN A 290 -30.82 -40.11 28.48
N PHE A 291 -29.71 -39.88 29.17
CA PHE A 291 -28.34 -40.23 28.82
C PHE A 291 -28.06 -41.72 29.06
N GLY A 292 -27.06 -42.24 28.34
CA GLY A 292 -26.09 -43.14 28.97
C GLY A 292 -25.66 -44.35 28.15
N GLY A 293 -24.37 -44.36 27.78
CA GLY A 293 -23.52 -45.51 28.10
C GLY A 293 -22.82 -46.22 26.94
N PHE A 294 -21.47 -46.16 27.00
CA PHE A 294 -20.46 -47.19 26.68
C PHE A 294 -20.62 -47.94 25.33
N GLY A 295 -19.67 -47.88 24.39
CA GLY A 295 -18.24 -48.13 24.52
C GLY A 295 -17.89 -49.46 23.83
N GLY A 296 -16.86 -49.49 22.97
CA GLY A 296 -16.22 -50.73 22.53
C GLY A 296 -15.95 -50.89 21.02
N ASP A 297 -14.66 -50.82 20.68
CA ASP A 297 -13.88 -51.41 19.57
C ASP A 297 -14.54 -52.35 18.55
N ASN A 298 -14.20 -52.17 17.27
CA ASN A 298 -13.20 -52.97 16.53
C ASN A 298 -13.30 -52.70 15.02
N GLY A 299 -12.16 -52.50 14.36
CA GLY A 299 -12.04 -52.49 12.89
C GLY A 299 -11.12 -51.41 12.35
#